data_AF-A0A921BEM3-F1
#
_entry.id   AF-A0A921BEM3-F1
#
_cell.length_a   1.000
_cell.length_b   1.000
_cell.length_c   1.000
_cell.angle_alpha   90.00
_cell.angle_beta   90.00
_cell.angle_gamma   90.00
#
_symmetry.space_group_name_H-M   'P 1'
#
loop_
_entity.id
_entity.type
_entity.pdbx_description
1 polymer ?
#
loop_
_entity_poly.entity_id
_entity_poly.type
_entity_poly.pdbx_seq_one_letter_code
_entity_poly.pdbx_strand_id
1 'polypeptide(L)'
;MLQDKLSAHNAWGFDLGAACSGFTYALTTGAHMVASGAHEYALVVGADVMSSIIDYKDRATCVLFGDGAGAVVVSPAEEEELAILDFGA
;
A
#
# COMPACT_ATOMS: atom_id res chain seq x y z
N MET A 1 -1.96 -16.44 1.63
CA MET A 1 -1.55 -15.12 1.08
C MET A 1 -2.69 -14.12 1.29
N LEU A 2 -2.51 -12.80 1.09
CA LEU A 2 -3.59 -11.82 1.32
C LEU A 2 -4.77 -12.05 0.37
N GLN A 3 -4.50 -12.25 -0.91
CA GLN A 3 -5.49 -12.53 -1.96
C GLN A 3 -6.34 -13.76 -1.64
N ASP A 4 -5.76 -14.83 -1.05
CA ASP A 4 -6.53 -16.02 -0.66
C ASP A 4 -7.52 -15.70 0.46
N LYS A 5 -7.08 -14.91 1.46
CA LYS A 5 -7.92 -14.49 2.58
C LYS A 5 -9.08 -13.60 2.13
N LEU A 6 -8.88 -12.85 1.04
CA LEU A 6 -9.91 -12.00 0.42
C LEU A 6 -10.74 -12.75 -0.64
N SER A 7 -10.45 -14.03 -0.91
CA SER A 7 -11.06 -14.78 -2.02
C SER A 7 -10.90 -14.11 -3.40
N ALA A 8 -9.82 -13.33 -3.57
CA ALA A 8 -9.49 -12.61 -4.81
C ALA A 8 -8.74 -13.53 -5.79
N HIS A 9 -9.40 -14.61 -6.22
CA HIS A 9 -8.78 -15.71 -6.99
C HIS A 9 -8.26 -15.31 -8.38
N ASN A 10 -8.71 -14.17 -8.90
CA ASN A 10 -8.30 -13.64 -10.21
C ASN A 10 -7.39 -12.41 -10.09
N ALA A 11 -6.89 -12.11 -8.89
CA ALA A 11 -5.97 -11.02 -8.64
C ALA A 11 -4.55 -11.55 -8.46
N TRP A 12 -3.60 -10.95 -9.16
CA TRP A 12 -2.18 -11.13 -8.88
C TRP A 12 -1.71 -10.07 -7.87
N GLY A 13 -0.58 -10.30 -7.22
CA GLY A 13 -0.04 -9.38 -6.24
C GLY A 13 1.45 -9.57 -6.04
N PHE A 14 2.07 -8.55 -5.47
CA PHE A 14 3.50 -8.51 -5.18
C PHE A 14 3.73 -7.60 -3.97
N ASP A 15 4.84 -7.81 -3.28
CA ASP A 15 5.27 -6.95 -2.18
C ASP A 15 6.23 -5.87 -2.71
N LEU A 16 6.09 -4.65 -2.19
CA LEU A 16 6.94 -3.51 -2.53
C LEU A 16 7.72 -3.06 -1.29
N GLY A 17 9.04 -3.02 -1.40
CA GLY A 17 9.92 -2.52 -0.34
C GLY A 17 10.34 -1.07 -0.58
N ALA A 18 9.85 -0.14 0.24
CA ALA A 18 10.32 1.26 0.25
C ALA A 18 10.25 1.91 1.66
N ALA A 19 10.45 1.12 2.72
CA ALA A 19 10.39 1.57 4.12
C ALA A 19 9.12 2.42 4.41
N CYS A 20 9.26 3.52 5.16
CA CYS A 20 8.13 4.40 5.50
C CYS A 20 7.46 5.08 4.29
N SER A 21 8.10 5.05 3.11
CA SER A 21 7.52 5.53 1.85
C SER A 21 6.82 4.42 1.05
N GLY A 22 6.73 3.21 1.61
CA GLY A 22 6.11 2.05 0.96
C GLY A 22 4.70 2.33 0.46
N PHE A 23 3.87 2.97 1.29
CA PHE A 23 2.49 3.25 0.92
C PHE A 23 2.39 4.24 -0.25
N THR A 24 3.17 5.32 -0.26
CA THR A 24 3.11 6.30 -1.36
C THR A 24 3.62 5.71 -2.66
N TYR A 25 4.71 4.92 -2.63
CA TYR A 25 5.22 4.20 -3.79
C TYR A 25 4.22 3.18 -4.33
N ALA A 26 3.62 2.38 -3.45
CA ALA A 26 2.62 1.39 -3.82
C ALA A 26 1.35 2.06 -4.40
N LEU A 27 0.94 3.20 -3.83
CA LEU A 27 -0.20 3.96 -4.32
C LEU A 27 0.06 4.52 -5.73
N THR A 28 1.21 5.16 -5.97
CA THR A 28 1.57 5.66 -7.30
C THR A 28 1.68 4.51 -8.30
N THR A 29 2.24 3.38 -7.90
CA THR A 29 2.31 2.17 -8.75
C THR A 29 0.91 1.66 -9.12
N GLY A 30 0.02 1.50 -8.13
CA GLY A 30 -1.36 1.07 -8.35
C GLY A 30 -2.16 2.07 -9.19
N ALA A 31 -1.96 3.37 -8.96
CA ALA A 31 -2.57 4.43 -9.76
C ALA A 31 -2.14 4.37 -11.22
N HIS A 32 -0.86 4.16 -11.52
CA HIS A 32 -0.39 4.01 -12.90
C HIS A 32 -0.89 2.73 -13.58
N MET A 33 -1.00 1.62 -12.83
CA MET A 33 -1.60 0.38 -13.33
C MET A 33 -3.06 0.58 -13.76
N VAL A 34 -3.81 1.36 -12.99
CA VAL A 34 -5.20 1.68 -13.30
C VAL A 34 -5.29 2.72 -14.43
N ALA A 35 -4.52 3.80 -14.35
CA ALA A 35 -4.52 4.88 -15.35
C ALA A 35 -4.06 4.42 -16.74
N SER A 36 -3.18 3.43 -16.82
CA SER A 36 -2.76 2.81 -18.10
C SER A 36 -3.81 1.87 -18.70
N GLY A 37 -4.87 1.54 -17.96
CA GLY A 37 -5.88 0.55 -18.36
C GLY A 37 -5.41 -0.90 -18.25
N ALA A 38 -4.22 -1.16 -17.67
CA ALA A 38 -3.73 -2.52 -17.46
C ALA A 38 -4.59 -3.27 -16.43
N HIS A 39 -5.12 -2.57 -15.44
CA HIS A 39 -6.02 -3.09 -14.41
C HIS A 39 -7.19 -2.15 -14.15
N GLU A 40 -8.39 -2.69 -13.92
CA GLU A 40 -9.56 -1.87 -13.56
C GLU A 40 -9.59 -1.53 -12.06
N TYR A 41 -8.98 -2.37 -11.23
CA TYR A 41 -8.89 -2.14 -9.79
C TYR A 41 -7.52 -2.54 -9.28
N ALA A 42 -7.00 -1.78 -8.32
CA ALA A 42 -5.79 -2.13 -7.56
C ALA A 42 -6.05 -1.96 -6.06
N LEU A 43 -5.81 -3.03 -5.29
CA LEU A 43 -5.81 -2.97 -3.83
C LEU A 43 -4.38 -2.66 -3.34
N VAL A 44 -4.20 -1.48 -2.74
CA VAL A 44 -2.92 -1.04 -2.17
C VAL A 44 -2.99 -1.23 -0.67
N VAL A 45 -2.04 -1.98 -0.10
CA VAL A 45 -1.97 -2.26 1.34
C VAL A 45 -0.59 -1.87 1.86
N GLY A 46 -0.57 -0.98 2.85
CA GLY A 46 0.62 -0.73 3.67
C GLY A 46 0.46 -1.47 4.99
N ALA A 47 1.39 -2.34 5.35
CA ALA A 47 1.36 -3.08 6.61
C ALA A 47 2.78 -3.29 7.14
N ASP A 48 2.97 -3.00 8.42
CA ASP A 48 4.24 -3.15 9.12
C ASP A 48 4.02 -3.85 10.46
N VAL A 49 4.95 -4.75 10.80
CA VAL A 49 4.98 -5.45 12.10
C VAL A 49 6.34 -5.18 12.75
N MET A 50 6.60 -3.90 13.05
CA MET A 50 7.89 -3.46 13.58
C MET A 50 8.17 -4.04 14.97
N SER A 51 7.14 -4.37 15.75
CA SER A 51 7.28 -5.00 17.06
C SER A 51 8.09 -6.30 17.02
N SER A 52 8.07 -7.01 15.88
CA SER A 52 8.78 -8.28 15.69
C SER A 52 10.30 -8.14 15.58
N ILE A 53 10.82 -6.93 15.31
CA ILE A 53 12.25 -6.67 15.03
C ILE A 53 12.89 -5.63 15.96
N ILE A 54 12.12 -4.98 16.84
CA ILE A 54 12.61 -3.96 17.77
C ILE A 54 13.43 -4.58 18.91
N ASP A 55 14.53 -3.92 19.30
CA ASP A 55 15.20 -4.19 20.58
C ASP A 55 14.50 -3.43 21.71
N TYR A 56 13.74 -4.15 22.53
CA TYR A 56 13.03 -3.57 23.68
C TYR A 56 13.95 -3.01 24.78
N LYS A 57 15.26 -3.29 24.75
CA LYS A 57 16.23 -2.66 25.66
C LYS A 57 16.66 -1.28 25.19
N ASP A 58 16.52 -0.97 23.91
CA ASP A 58 16.80 0.35 23.36
C ASP A 58 15.60 1.29 23.54
N ARG A 59 15.67 2.12 24.58
CA ARG A 59 14.61 3.09 24.90
C ARG A 59 14.48 4.24 23.90
N ALA A 60 15.44 4.43 22.99
CA ALA A 60 15.35 5.47 21.98
C ALA A 60 14.34 5.10 20.87
N THR A 61 14.16 3.80 20.59
CA THR A 61 13.38 3.31 19.45
C THR A 61 12.13 2.53 19.87
N CYS A 62 12.18 1.78 20.98
CA CYS A 62 11.11 0.87 21.36
C CYS A 62 9.77 1.54 21.74
N VAL A 63 9.79 2.86 21.99
CA VAL A 63 8.60 3.66 22.30
C VAL A 63 7.96 4.32 21.07
N LEU A 64 8.64 4.29 19.91
CA LEU A 64 8.22 5.01 18.71
C LEU A 64 7.43 4.16 17.73
N PHE A 65 7.81 2.88 17.62
CA PHE A 65 7.32 1.99 16.57
C PHE A 65 6.31 0.99 17.12
N GLY A 66 5.37 0.61 16.25
CA GLY A 66 4.35 -0.38 16.54
C GLY A 66 3.93 -1.10 15.28
N ASP A 67 2.81 -1.81 15.38
CA ASP A 67 2.27 -2.60 14.27
C ASP A 67 1.01 -1.93 13.73
N GLY A 68 0.79 -2.06 12.42
CA GLY A 68 -0.39 -1.47 11.80
C GLY A 68 -0.54 -1.89 10.35
N ALA A 69 -1.77 -1.77 9.85
CA ALA A 69 -2.07 -1.95 8.44
C ALA A 69 -3.16 -0.97 7.99
N GLY A 70 -3.05 -0.50 6.76
CA GLY A 70 -4.03 0.33 6.08
C GLY A 70 -4.14 -0.08 4.62
N ALA A 71 -5.33 0.08 4.04
CA ALA A 71 -5.59 -0.32 2.67
C ALA A 71 -6.50 0.68 1.95
N VAL A 72 -6.27 0.86 0.66
CA VAL A 72 -7.12 1.64 -0.25
C VAL A 72 -7.34 0.86 -1.55
N VAL A 73 -8.49 1.07 -2.18
CA VAL A 73 -8.78 0.56 -3.52
C VAL A 73 -8.68 1.73 -4.49
N VAL A 74 -7.91 1.54 -5.55
CA VAL A 74 -7.80 2.48 -6.66
C VAL A 74 -8.63 1.94 -7.82
N SER A 75 -9.43 2.82 -8.43
CA SER A 75 -10.24 2.54 -9.62
C SER A 75 -10.15 3.72 -10.59
N PRO A 76 -10.58 3.57 -11.85
CA PRO A 76 -10.76 4.69 -12.76
C PRO A 76 -11.67 5.74 -12.12
N ALA A 77 -11.28 7.01 -12.25
CA ALA A 77 -12.12 8.14 -11.87
C ALA A 77 -12.95 8.57 -13.08
N GLU A 78 -14.27 8.68 -12.90
CA GLU A 78 -15.17 9.23 -13.93
C GLU A 78 -15.15 10.76 -13.92
N GLU A 79 -14.90 11.36 -12.75
CA GLU A 79 -14.83 12.80 -12.52
C GLU A 79 -13.43 13.19 -12.04
N GLU A 80 -12.87 14.25 -12.62
CA GLU A 80 -11.51 14.72 -12.33
C GLU A 80 -11.33 15.16 -10.87
N GLU A 81 -12.40 15.63 -10.22
CA GLU A 81 -12.42 16.05 -8.81
C GLU A 81 -12.27 14.88 -7.83
N LEU A 82 -12.56 13.66 -8.27
CA LEU A 82 -12.42 12.42 -7.49
C LEU A 82 -11.11 11.69 -7.82
N ALA A 83 -10.32 12.21 -8.77
CA ALA A 83 -9.07 11.62 -9.18
C ALA A 83 -7.94 11.95 -8.19
N ILE A 84 -6.89 11.15 -8.23
CA ILE A 84 -5.67 11.49 -7.49
C ILE A 84 -5.01 12.66 -8.20
N LEU A 85 -5.01 13.82 -7.52
CA LEU A 85 -4.70 15.11 -8.11
C LEU A 85 -3.24 15.26 -8.55
N ASP A 86 -2.30 14.72 -7.77
CA ASP A 86 -0.88 14.83 -8.09
C ASP A 86 -0.04 13.73 -7.40
N PHE A 87 0.98 13.30 -8.13
CA PHE A 87 2.16 12.58 -7.66
C PHE A 87 3.34 13.18 -8.44
N GLY A 88 3.81 14.36 -8.05
CA GLY A 88 4.63 15.25 -8.89
C GLY A 88 5.66 14.56 -9.81
N ALA A 89 5.75 15.08 -11.04
CA ALA A 89 6.88 14.93 -11.94
C ALA A 89 7.82 16.13 -11.84
#